data_AF-A0A565B0J2-F1
#
_entry.id   AF-A0A565B0J2-F1
#
_cell.length_a   1.000
_cell.length_b   1.000
_cell.length_c   1.000
_cell.angle_alpha   90.00
_cell.angle_beta   90.00
_cell.angle_gamma   90.00
#
_symmetry.space_group_name_H-M   'P 1'
#
loop_
_entity.id
_entity.type
_entity.pdbx_description
1 polymer ?
#
loop_
_entity_poly.entity_id
_entity_poly.type
_entity_poly.pdbx_seq_one_letter_code
_entity_poly.pdbx_strand_id
1 'polypeptide(L)'
;MSKEIQEVLGYCEENFEKGNLELALRCAVSVSMSNPNAPEPYAHVTAYRILLTAANNRTATREPDYYAVLGIKRGSSSKTVAKSIERRRTEITELFNNGQIGDFKAVFGVCDLLKRGIAELKNDDRRRAYDLRSGFSLVD
;
A
#
# COMPACT_ATOMS: atom_id res chain seq x y z
N MET A 1 6.56 23.06 -7.45
CA MET A 1 7.35 22.23 -6.53
C MET A 1 8.79 22.71 -6.58
N SER A 2 9.52 22.76 -5.46
CA SER A 2 10.93 23.20 -5.48
C SER A 2 11.83 22.10 -6.04
N LYS A 3 12.93 22.51 -6.68
CA LYS A 3 13.97 21.60 -7.21
C LYS A 3 14.54 20.70 -6.10
N GLU A 4 14.69 21.26 -4.90
CA GLU A 4 15.18 20.56 -3.72
C GLU A 4 14.27 19.40 -3.29
N ILE A 5 12.94 19.58 -3.28
CA ILE A 5 12.00 18.49 -2.97
C ILE A 5 12.14 17.35 -3.99
N GLN A 6 12.26 17.68 -5.27
CA GLN A 6 12.40 16.68 -6.33
C GLN A 6 13.71 15.90 -6.22
N GLU A 7 14.82 16.58 -5.92
CA GLU A 7 16.12 15.93 -5.72
C GLU A 7 16.09 14.93 -4.56
N VAL A 8 15.47 15.29 -3.43
CA VAL A 8 15.38 14.38 -2.27
C VAL A 8 14.40 13.23 -2.52
N LEU A 9 13.28 13.46 -3.22
CA LEU A 9 12.38 12.38 -3.63
C LEU A 9 13.08 11.38 -4.58
N GLY A 10 13.89 11.87 -5.51
CA GLY A 10 14.74 11.03 -6.35
C GLY A 10 15.67 10.12 -5.54
N TYR A 11 16.27 10.65 -4.46
CA TYR A 11 17.07 9.83 -3.54
C TYR A 11 16.24 8.76 -2.81
N CYS A 12 14.99 9.05 -2.44
CA CYS A 12 14.10 8.05 -1.85
C CYS A 12 13.80 6.92 -2.86
N GLU A 13 13.56 7.25 -4.13
CA GLU A 13 13.32 6.29 -5.20
C GLU A 13 14.53 5.41 -5.50
N GLU A 14 15.73 5.98 -5.55
CA GLU A 14 16.96 5.19 -5.74
C GLU A 14 17.14 4.12 -4.65
N ASN A 15 16.81 4.46 -3.40
CA ASN A 15 16.87 3.49 -2.30
C ASN A 15 15.80 2.41 -2.44
N PHE A 16 14.61 2.75 -2.90
CA PHE A 16 13.58 1.77 -3.23
C PHE A 16 14.04 0.82 -4.34
N GLU A 17 14.64 1.33 -5.41
CA GLU A 17 15.15 0.52 -6.52
C GLU A 17 16.29 -0.42 -6.11
N LYS A 18 17.11 -0.01 -5.14
CA LYS A 18 18.13 -0.86 -4.50
C LYS A 18 17.54 -1.91 -3.54
N GLY A 19 16.21 -1.96 -3.39
CA GLY A 19 15.51 -2.88 -2.50
C GLY A 19 15.47 -2.42 -1.03
N ASN A 20 15.94 -1.22 -0.71
CA ASN A 20 15.96 -0.70 0.66
C ASN A 20 14.70 0.12 0.97
N LEU A 21 13.58 -0.61 1.07
CA LEU A 21 12.25 -0.02 1.26
C LEU A 21 12.09 0.73 2.58
N GLU A 22 12.74 0.28 3.66
CA GLU A 22 12.70 0.96 4.94
C GLU A 22 13.40 2.33 4.88
N LEU A 23 14.57 2.39 4.23
CA LEU A 23 15.29 3.65 4.04
C LEU A 23 14.53 4.60 3.10
N ALA A 24 13.95 4.08 2.01
CA ALA A 24 13.08 4.85 1.12
C ALA A 24 11.90 5.47 1.88
N LEU A 25 11.26 4.71 2.78
CA LEU A 25 10.19 5.21 3.63
C LEU A 25 10.68 6.30 4.59
N ARG A 26 11.80 6.07 5.30
CA ARG A 26 12.36 7.07 6.24
C ARG A 26 12.68 8.38 5.53
N CYS A 27 13.27 8.29 4.33
CA CYS A 27 13.53 9.43 3.45
C CYS A 27 12.23 10.19 3.12
N ALA A 28 11.21 9.50 2.61
CA ALA A 28 9.95 10.13 2.23
C ALA A 28 9.22 10.79 3.41
N VAL A 29 9.26 10.17 4.60
CA VAL A 29 8.70 10.76 5.84
C VAL A 29 9.43 12.05 6.18
N SER A 30 10.76 12.06 6.13
CA SER A 30 11.54 13.28 6.38
C SER A 30 11.14 14.42 5.44
N VAL A 31 11.05 14.13 4.13
CA VAL A 31 10.63 15.14 3.13
C VAL A 31 9.21 15.64 3.39
N SER A 32 8.29 14.73 3.71
CA SER A 32 6.89 15.06 4.00
C SER A 32 6.74 15.91 5.26
N MET A 33 7.53 15.66 6.30
CA MET A 33 7.55 16.49 7.52
C MET A 33 8.09 17.90 7.26
N SER A 34 9.11 18.02 6.41
CA SER A 34 9.65 19.32 6.00
C SER A 34 8.73 20.08 5.03
N ASN A 35 7.82 19.39 4.34
CA ASN A 35 6.95 19.95 3.30
C ASN A 35 5.50 19.48 3.45
N PRO A 36 4.81 19.83 4.56
CA PRO A 36 3.50 19.26 4.91
C PRO A 36 2.38 19.61 3.93
N ASN A 37 2.53 20.71 3.18
CA ASN A 37 1.54 21.16 2.19
C ASN A 37 1.78 20.56 0.80
N ALA A 38 2.85 19.79 0.60
CA ALA A 38 3.15 19.15 -0.67
C ALA A 38 2.49 17.76 -0.72
N PRO A 39 1.59 17.50 -1.69
CA PRO A 39 0.88 16.21 -1.76
C PRO A 39 1.79 15.03 -2.16
N GLU A 40 2.85 15.29 -2.92
CA GLU A 40 3.70 14.25 -3.50
C GLU A 40 4.60 13.50 -2.51
N PRO A 41 5.27 14.16 -1.55
CA PRO A 41 5.93 13.45 -0.46
C PRO A 41 4.99 12.53 0.33
N TYR A 42 3.74 12.97 0.52
CA TYR A 42 2.73 12.16 1.21
C TYR A 42 2.31 10.93 0.38
N ALA A 43 2.26 11.04 -0.95
CA ALA A 43 2.05 9.90 -1.84
C ALA A 43 3.20 8.88 -1.76
N HIS A 44 4.46 9.35 -1.73
CA HIS A 44 5.63 8.47 -1.54
C HIS A 44 5.58 7.73 -0.20
N VAL A 45 5.31 8.46 0.89
CA VAL A 45 5.14 7.86 2.23
C VAL A 45 4.06 6.78 2.20
N THR A 46 2.91 7.07 1.58
CA THR A 46 1.81 6.11 1.49
C THR A 46 2.19 4.88 0.69
N ALA A 47 2.83 5.06 -0.47
CA ALA A 47 3.26 3.95 -1.31
C ALA A 47 4.26 3.04 -0.60
N TYR A 48 5.31 3.62 -0.01
CA TYR A 48 6.32 2.83 0.70
C TYR A 48 5.76 2.14 1.94
N ARG A 49 4.84 2.77 2.68
CA ARG A 49 4.15 2.11 3.81
C ARG A 49 3.36 0.89 3.37
N ILE A 50 2.62 0.98 2.27
CA ILE A 50 1.83 -0.15 1.75
C ILE A 50 2.76 -1.30 1.33
N LEU A 51 3.82 -0.98 0.58
CA LEU A 51 4.80 -1.98 0.15
C LEU A 51 5.52 -2.61 1.35
N LEU A 52 5.87 -1.83 2.37
CA LEU A 52 6.58 -2.33 3.56
C LEU A 52 5.67 -3.22 4.39
N THR A 53 4.40 -2.85 4.53
CA THR A 53 3.38 -3.71 5.14
C THR A 53 3.29 -5.05 4.39
N ALA A 54 3.27 -5.05 3.06
CA ALA A 54 3.21 -6.26 2.25
C ALA A 54 4.47 -7.13 2.33
N ALA A 55 5.63 -6.52 2.55
CA ALA A 55 6.90 -7.22 2.74
C ALA A 55 6.97 -7.86 4.14
N ASN A 56 6.52 -7.14 5.18
CA ASN A 56 6.65 -7.58 6.57
C ASN A 56 5.50 -8.46 7.06
N ASN A 57 4.31 -8.34 6.48
CA ASN A 57 3.14 -9.14 6.87
C ASN A 57 2.90 -10.19 5.79
N ARG A 58 3.46 -11.39 6.01
CA ARG A 58 3.32 -12.53 5.12
C ARG A 58 2.47 -13.61 5.76
N THR A 59 1.65 -14.25 4.94
CA THR A 59 0.85 -15.42 5.31
C THR A 59 1.73 -16.67 5.46
N ALA A 60 1.15 -17.78 5.90
CA ALA A 60 1.85 -19.07 5.97
C ALA A 60 2.43 -19.51 4.60
N THR A 61 1.76 -19.18 3.50
CA THR A 61 2.21 -19.46 2.13
C THR A 61 3.19 -18.42 1.59
N ARG A 62 3.66 -17.51 2.45
CA ARG A 62 4.47 -16.35 2.09
C ARG A 62 3.78 -15.43 1.09
N GLU A 63 2.45 -15.42 0.96
CA GLU A 63 1.73 -14.35 0.24
C GLU A 63 1.66 -13.09 1.12
N PRO A 64 1.44 -11.89 0.57
CA PRO A 64 1.09 -10.73 1.40
C PRO A 64 -0.19 -10.98 2.21
N ASP A 65 -0.24 -10.49 3.45
CA ASP A 65 -1.49 -10.35 4.19
C ASP A 65 -2.30 -9.19 3.58
N TYR A 66 -3.26 -9.50 2.73
CA TYR A 66 -4.07 -8.51 2.02
C TYR A 66 -5.01 -7.74 2.96
N TYR A 67 -5.37 -8.28 4.13
CA TYR A 67 -6.11 -7.54 5.14
C TYR A 67 -5.22 -6.46 5.74
N ALA A 68 -3.98 -6.78 6.09
CA ALA A 68 -3.02 -5.81 6.60
C ALA A 68 -2.70 -4.73 5.54
N VAL A 69 -2.44 -5.13 4.29
CA VAL A 69 -2.16 -4.23 3.16
C VAL A 69 -3.30 -3.23 2.94
N LEU A 70 -4.56 -3.69 3.00
CA LEU A 70 -5.73 -2.85 2.78
C LEU A 70 -6.22 -2.15 4.07
N GLY A 71 -5.62 -2.44 5.23
CA GLY A 71 -6.05 -1.90 6.53
C GLY A 71 -7.46 -2.37 6.93
N ILE A 72 -7.81 -3.61 6.61
CA ILE A 72 -9.13 -4.20 6.86
C ILE A 72 -9.02 -5.19 8.02
N LYS A 73 -9.97 -5.14 8.95
CA LYS A 73 -10.03 -6.11 10.06
C LYS A 73 -10.47 -7.49 9.53
N ARG A 74 -9.67 -8.52 9.78
CA ARG A 74 -10.03 -9.94 9.55
C ARG A 74 -11.32 -10.33 10.30
N GLY A 75 -12.08 -11.27 9.75
CA GLY A 75 -13.36 -11.73 10.33
C GLY A 75 -14.54 -10.76 10.13
N SER A 76 -14.34 -9.66 9.39
CA SER A 76 -15.42 -8.74 9.06
C SER A 76 -16.41 -9.35 8.07
N SER A 77 -17.69 -8.99 8.21
CA SER A 77 -18.73 -9.40 7.25
C SER A 77 -18.34 -9.01 5.81
N SER A 78 -18.80 -9.77 4.83
CA SER A 78 -18.56 -9.51 3.40
C SER A 78 -18.94 -8.10 2.99
N LYS A 79 -20.07 -7.60 3.50
CA LYS A 79 -20.54 -6.23 3.29
C LYS A 79 -19.57 -5.19 3.85
N THR A 80 -19.02 -5.43 5.03
CA THR A 80 -18.02 -4.55 5.65
C THR A 80 -16.73 -4.56 4.84
N VAL A 81 -16.23 -5.73 4.46
CA VAL A 81 -15.00 -5.87 3.66
C VAL A 81 -15.14 -5.16 2.31
N ALA A 82 -16.24 -5.39 1.59
CA ALA A 82 -16.48 -4.73 0.31
C ALA A 82 -16.51 -3.19 0.44
N LYS A 83 -17.16 -2.66 1.48
CA LYS A 83 -17.16 -1.21 1.76
C LYS A 83 -15.76 -0.68 2.07
N SER A 84 -14.98 -1.39 2.90
CA SER A 84 -13.62 -0.99 3.24
C SER A 84 -12.70 -1.03 2.04
N ILE A 85 -12.85 -2.02 1.16
CA ILE A 85 -12.13 -2.11 -0.13
C ILE A 85 -12.43 -0.89 -1.00
N GLU A 86 -13.69 -0.58 -1.24
CA GLU A 86 -14.04 0.55 -2.12
C GLU A 86 -13.55 1.88 -1.53
N ARG A 87 -13.70 2.08 -0.21
CA ARG A 87 -13.15 3.26 0.46
C ARG A 87 -11.64 3.36 0.27
N ARG A 88 -10.91 2.27 0.55
CA ARG A 88 -9.44 2.28 0.48
C ARG A 88 -8.94 2.47 -0.95
N ARG A 89 -9.64 1.89 -1.93
CA ARG A 89 -9.37 2.07 -3.35
C ARG A 89 -9.52 3.53 -3.75
N THR A 90 -10.62 4.17 -3.35
CA THR A 90 -10.87 5.60 -3.62
C THR A 90 -9.80 6.47 -2.98
N GLU A 91 -9.51 6.29 -1.68
CA GLU A 91 -8.48 7.06 -0.96
C GLU A 91 -7.12 7.00 -1.67
N ILE A 92 -6.68 5.81 -2.10
CA ILE A 92 -5.39 5.63 -2.77
C ILE A 92 -5.42 6.19 -4.19
N THR A 93 -6.54 6.02 -4.90
CA THR A 93 -6.71 6.54 -6.27
C THR A 93 -6.71 8.07 -6.26
N GLU A 94 -7.46 8.68 -5.35
CA GLU A 94 -7.47 10.13 -5.15
C GLU A 94 -6.08 10.62 -4.77
N LEU A 95 -5.39 9.94 -3.85
CA LEU A 95 -4.04 10.33 -3.44
C LEU A 95 -3.05 10.32 -4.63
N PHE A 96 -3.11 9.30 -5.48
CA PHE A 96 -2.22 9.20 -6.65
C PHE A 96 -2.65 10.09 -7.82
N ASN A 97 -3.93 10.43 -7.93
CA ASN A 97 -4.46 11.29 -9.01
C ASN A 97 -4.50 12.78 -8.65
N ASN A 98 -4.48 13.17 -7.37
CA ASN A 98 -4.69 14.55 -6.90
C ASN A 98 -3.48 15.49 -7.05
N GLY A 99 -2.53 15.20 -7.92
CA GLY A 99 -1.53 16.22 -8.24
C GLY A 99 -0.39 15.78 -9.10
N GLN A 100 -0.63 15.44 -10.38
CA GLN A 100 0.46 15.27 -11.36
C GLN A 100 1.60 14.37 -10.86
N ILE A 101 1.29 13.39 -10.01
CA ILE A 101 2.29 12.54 -9.36
C ILE A 101 2.68 11.48 -10.39
N GLY A 102 3.50 11.93 -11.35
CA GLY A 102 3.89 11.18 -12.52
C GLY A 102 4.75 9.99 -12.14
N ASP A 103 4.28 8.80 -12.52
CA ASP A 103 5.08 7.63 -12.88
C ASP A 103 6.22 7.19 -11.94
N PHE A 104 6.19 7.49 -10.64
CA PHE A 104 7.22 6.94 -9.76
C PHE A 104 6.97 5.46 -9.46
N LYS A 105 8.04 4.66 -9.52
CA LYS A 105 7.99 3.19 -9.67
C LYS A 105 7.19 2.48 -8.57
N ALA A 106 7.20 3.02 -7.36
CA ALA A 106 6.51 2.44 -6.22
C ALA A 106 4.97 2.42 -6.38
N VAL A 107 4.39 3.41 -7.09
CA VAL A 107 2.95 3.45 -7.35
C VAL A 107 2.50 2.25 -8.16
N PHE A 108 3.27 1.82 -9.17
CA PHE A 108 2.95 0.64 -9.96
C PHE A 108 2.93 -0.63 -9.10
N GLY A 109 3.91 -0.78 -8.20
CA GLY A 109 3.95 -1.89 -7.25
C GLY A 109 2.74 -1.92 -6.32
N VAL A 110 2.33 -0.75 -5.82
CA VAL A 110 1.12 -0.62 -4.99
C VAL A 110 -0.14 -0.96 -5.78
N CYS A 111 -0.28 -0.43 -7.00
CA CYS A 111 -1.43 -0.69 -7.86
C CYS A 111 -1.60 -2.19 -8.18
N ASP A 112 -0.51 -2.90 -8.49
CA ASP A 112 -0.56 -4.35 -8.72
C ASP A 112 -0.96 -5.10 -7.43
N LEU A 113 -0.34 -4.75 -6.31
CA LEU A 113 -0.63 -5.35 -5.01
C LEU A 113 -2.10 -5.16 -4.60
N LEU A 114 -2.64 -3.95 -4.77
CA LEU A 114 -4.04 -3.64 -4.45
C LEU A 114 -4.99 -4.40 -5.37
N LYS A 115 -4.71 -4.48 -6.68
CA LYS A 115 -5.54 -5.27 -7.61
C LYS A 115 -5.64 -6.73 -7.17
N ARG A 116 -4.52 -7.34 -6.76
CA ARG A 116 -4.51 -8.71 -6.23
C ARG A 116 -5.29 -8.82 -4.92
N GLY A 117 -5.03 -7.96 -3.95
CA GLY A 117 -5.74 -7.99 -2.67
C GLY A 117 -7.24 -7.79 -2.80
N ILE A 118 -7.68 -6.89 -3.68
CA ILE A 118 -9.09 -6.69 -3.99
C ILE A 118 -9.70 -7.94 -4.62
N ALA A 119 -9.00 -8.56 -5.57
CA ALA A 119 -9.48 -9.78 -6.23
C ALA A 119 -9.65 -10.94 -5.25
N GLU A 120 -8.76 -11.05 -4.26
CA GLU A 120 -8.86 -12.06 -3.20
C GLU A 120 -9.98 -11.76 -2.19
N LEU A 121 -10.08 -10.52 -1.71
CA LEU A 121 -10.96 -10.20 -0.58
C LEU A 121 -12.39 -9.79 -0.95
N LYS A 122 -12.64 -9.33 -2.20
CA LYS A 122 -13.96 -8.80 -2.59
C LYS A 122 -14.99 -9.88 -2.87
N ASN A 123 -14.56 -11.06 -3.29
CA ASN A 123 -15.44 -12.20 -3.54
C ASN A 123 -15.38 -13.17 -2.36
N ASP A 124 -16.53 -13.59 -1.84
CA ASP A 124 -16.62 -14.39 -0.61
C ASP A 124 -15.97 -15.78 -0.74
N ASP A 125 -16.12 -16.44 -1.89
CA ASP A 125 -15.51 -17.74 -2.13
C ASP A 125 -13.98 -17.62 -2.22
N ARG A 126 -13.50 -16.61 -2.95
CA ARG A 126 -12.05 -16.32 -3.04
C ARG A 126 -11.47 -15.92 -1.69
N ARG A 127 -12.19 -15.12 -0.91
CA ARG A 127 -11.77 -14.70 0.42
C ARG A 127 -11.68 -15.90 1.36
N ARG A 128 -12.68 -16.78 1.36
CA ARG A 128 -12.63 -18.03 2.14
C ARG A 128 -11.45 -18.92 1.73
N ALA A 129 -11.24 -19.10 0.42
CA ALA A 129 -10.09 -19.85 -0.08
C ALA A 129 -8.75 -19.19 0.29
N TYR A 130 -8.69 -17.86 0.27
CA TYR A 130 -7.55 -17.08 0.72
C TYR A 130 -7.28 -17.25 2.21
N ASP A 131 -8.30 -17.14 3.06
CA ASP A 131 -8.17 -17.29 4.50
C ASP A 131 -7.62 -18.68 4.85
N LEU A 132 -8.19 -19.73 4.23
CA LEU A 132 -7.75 -21.12 4.39
C LEU A 132 -6.28 -21.31 4.00
N ARG A 133 -5.90 -20.93 2.78
CA ARG A 133 -4.50 -21.12 2.31
C ARG A 133 -3.51 -20.24 3.07
N SER A 134 -3.95 -19.11 3.61
CA SER A 134 -3.11 -18.18 4.36
C SER A 134 -2.84 -18.65 5.78
N GLY A 135 -3.50 -19.72 6.24
CA GLY A 135 -3.44 -20.20 7.62
C GLY A 135 -4.14 -19.24 8.58
N PHE A 136 -5.07 -18.42 8.08
CA PHE A 136 -5.94 -17.63 8.93
C PHE A 136 -6.99 -18.57 9.48
N SER A 137 -6.78 -19.02 10.73
CA SER A 137 -7.76 -19.86 11.41
C SER A 137 -9.12 -19.21 11.33
N LEU A 138 -10.09 -19.96 10.80
CA LEU A 138 -11.50 -19.72 11.01
C LEU A 138 -11.75 -20.06 12.49
N VAL A 139 -11.32 -19.19 13.40
CA VAL A 139 -11.75 -19.34 14.79
C VAL A 139 -13.20 -18.89 14.80
N ASP A 140 -14.08 -19.87 15.05
CA ASP A 140 -15.52 -19.73 15.27
C ASP A 140 -15.85 -18.61 16.27
#